data_AF-A0A5K0Y094-F1
#
_entry.id   AF-A0A5K0Y094-F1
#
_cell.length_a   1.000
_cell.length_b   1.000
_cell.length_c   1.000
_cell.angle_alpha   90.00
_cell.angle_beta   90.00
_cell.angle_gamma   90.00
#
_symmetry.space_group_name_H-M   'P 1'
#
loop_
_entity.id
_entity.type
_entity.pdbx_description
1 polymer ?
#
loop_
_entity_poly.entity_id
_entity_poly.type
_entity_poly.pdbx_seq_one_letter_code
_entity_poly.pdbx_strand_id
1 'polypeptide(L)'
;VTLQMEPMFKRSITNELVGDGGLEDYIERFGRTTEFGDITWYPSQNRLTRRVDFRVPLTEPGNGQNDFTGYRPLLSMLSESLRKA
;
A
#
# COMPACT_ATOMS: atom_id res chain seq x y z
N VAL A 1 24.05 -22.44 -4.14
CA VAL A 1 22.58 -22.41 -3.91
C VAL A 1 21.91 -22.17 -5.25
N THR A 2 20.83 -22.88 -5.58
CA THR A 2 20.06 -22.72 -6.82
C THR A 2 18.58 -22.60 -6.45
N LEU A 3 17.88 -21.61 -7.01
CA LEU A 3 16.45 -21.36 -6.76
C LEU A 3 15.64 -21.63 -8.02
N GLN A 4 14.42 -22.16 -7.85
CA GLN A 4 13.46 -22.29 -8.95
C GLN A 4 12.71 -20.97 -9.17
N MET A 5 12.38 -20.68 -10.42
CA MET A 5 11.74 -19.43 -10.85
C MET A 5 10.28 -19.69 -11.24
N GLU A 6 9.40 -18.80 -10.79
CA GLU A 6 8.01 -18.72 -11.24
C GLU A 6 7.88 -17.88 -12.53
N PRO A 7 6.84 -18.09 -13.36
CA PRO A 7 6.55 -17.24 -14.51
C PRO A 7 6.34 -15.76 -14.11
N MET A 8 6.80 -14.84 -14.96
CA MET A 8 6.58 -13.40 -14.75
C MET A 8 5.11 -13.01 -14.95
N PHE A 9 4.64 -12.04 -14.17
CA PHE A 9 3.29 -11.50 -14.24
C PHE A 9 3.27 -9.97 -14.02
N LYS A 10 2.22 -9.31 -14.49
CA LYS A 10 1.93 -7.90 -14.17
C LYS A 10 1.12 -7.82 -12.87
N ARG A 11 1.24 -6.69 -12.17
CA ARG A 11 0.47 -6.37 -10.97
C ARG A 11 -0.25 -5.05 -11.13
N SER A 12 -1.49 -5.00 -10.66
CA SER A 12 -2.22 -3.74 -10.48
C SER A 12 -2.14 -3.36 -9.00
N ILE A 13 -1.71 -2.12 -8.74
CA ILE A 13 -1.44 -1.62 -7.39
C ILE A 13 -2.23 -0.32 -7.21
N THR A 14 -3.03 -0.25 -6.16
CA THR A 14 -3.75 0.96 -5.74
C THR A 14 -3.45 1.24 -4.28
N ASN A 15 -3.04 2.47 -3.97
CA ASN A 15 -2.79 2.89 -2.59
C ASN A 15 -3.96 3.74 -2.09
N GLU A 16 -4.66 3.27 -1.07
CA GLU A 16 -5.82 3.97 -0.52
C GLU A 16 -5.51 4.48 0.88
N LEU A 17 -5.57 5.79 1.06
CA LEU A 17 -5.44 6.43 2.36
C LEU A 17 -6.81 6.45 3.05
N VAL A 18 -6.91 5.79 4.21
CA VAL A 18 -8.14 5.68 5.00
C VAL A 18 -7.86 6.03 6.47
N GLY A 19 -8.93 6.25 7.25
CA GLY A 19 -8.82 6.33 8.71
C GLY A 19 -8.45 4.97 9.31
N ASP A 20 -7.82 4.97 10.48
CA ASP A 20 -7.38 3.73 11.15
C ASP A 20 -8.40 3.12 12.12
N GLY A 21 -9.57 3.75 12.30
CA GLY A 21 -10.66 3.18 13.08
C GLY A 21 -11.20 1.88 12.49
N GLY A 22 -11.33 0.83 13.32
CA GLY A 22 -11.80 -0.49 12.91
C GLY A 22 -10.79 -1.29 12.07
N LEU A 23 -9.50 -0.92 12.14
CA LEU A 23 -8.42 -1.66 11.48
C LEU A 23 -8.41 -3.13 11.92
N GLU A 24 -8.59 -3.38 13.21
CA GLU A 24 -8.65 -4.71 13.82
C GLU A 24 -9.74 -5.60 13.23
N ASP A 25 -10.90 -5.02 12.90
CA ASP A 25 -12.04 -5.74 12.32
C ASP A 25 -11.85 -5.98 10.82
N TYR A 26 -11.06 -5.14 10.15
CA TYR A 26 -10.88 -5.14 8.69
C TYR A 26 -9.65 -5.93 8.23
N ILE A 27 -8.57 -5.97 9.01
CA ILE A 27 -7.25 -6.45 8.57
C ILE A 27 -7.28 -7.91 8.11
N GLU A 28 -8.04 -8.77 8.80
CA GLU A 28 -8.19 -10.17 8.40
C GLU A 28 -8.90 -10.28 7.06
N ARG A 29 -10.03 -9.59 6.91
CA ARG A 29 -10.81 -9.56 5.66
C ARG A 29 -9.95 -9.05 4.51
N PHE A 30 -9.20 -7.97 4.73
CA PHE A 30 -8.29 -7.42 3.73
C PHE A 30 -7.27 -8.46 3.25
N GLY A 31 -6.55 -9.10 4.19
CA GLY A 31 -5.56 -10.12 3.88
C GLY A 31 -6.13 -11.33 3.13
N ARG A 32 -7.42 -11.65 3.31
CA ARG A 32 -8.12 -12.70 2.55
C ARG A 32 -8.54 -12.24 1.15
N THR A 33 -8.79 -10.95 0.97
CA THR A 33 -9.28 -10.38 -0.30
C THR A 33 -8.19 -9.92 -1.23
N THR A 34 -6.95 -9.71 -0.76
CA THR A 34 -5.83 -9.22 -1.56
C THR A 34 -4.72 -10.25 -1.67
N GLU A 35 -4.16 -10.44 -2.87
CA GLU A 35 -3.08 -11.41 -3.10
C GLU A 35 -1.74 -10.96 -2.52
N PHE A 36 -1.41 -9.67 -2.66
CA PHE A 36 -0.16 -9.09 -2.15
C PHE A 36 -0.38 -7.80 -1.35
N GLY A 37 -1.48 -7.77 -0.59
CA GLY A 37 -1.86 -6.61 0.20
C GLY A 37 -0.79 -6.17 1.19
N ASP A 38 -0.74 -4.87 1.46
CA ASP A 38 0.16 -4.27 2.45
C ASP A 38 -0.57 -3.14 3.20
N ILE A 39 -0.12 -2.84 4.42
CA ILE A 39 -0.65 -1.77 5.26
C ILE A 39 0.51 -0.95 5.83
N THR A 40 0.51 0.35 5.54
CA THR A 40 1.38 1.32 6.19
C THR A 40 0.56 2.18 7.13
N TRP A 41 0.78 2.04 8.44
CA TRP A 41 0.04 2.79 9.46
C TRP A 41 0.78 4.08 9.86
N TYR A 42 0.04 5.18 10.00
CA TYR A 42 0.50 6.47 10.50
C TYR A 42 -0.25 6.83 11.81
N PRO A 43 0.13 6.26 12.96
CA PRO A 43 -0.65 6.37 14.19
C PRO A 43 -0.90 7.82 14.63
N SER A 44 0.09 8.70 14.49
CA SER A 44 -0.05 10.11 14.87
C SER A 44 -1.05 10.90 14.01
N GLN A 45 -1.47 10.34 12.87
CA GLN A 45 -2.41 10.97 11.95
C GLN A 45 -3.80 10.31 11.98
N ASN A 46 -3.99 9.27 12.82
CA ASN A 46 -5.18 8.43 12.85
C ASN A 46 -5.56 7.89 11.46
N ARG A 47 -4.55 7.50 10.67
CA ARG A 47 -4.68 7.11 9.26
C ARG A 47 -3.75 5.97 8.91
N LEU A 48 -4.13 5.21 7.89
CA LEU A 48 -3.28 4.20 7.26
C LEU A 48 -3.44 4.22 5.75
N THR A 49 -2.40 3.82 5.05
CA THR A 49 -2.44 3.50 3.62
C THR A 49 -2.56 1.99 3.47
N ARG A 50 -3.60 1.52 2.78
CA ARG A 50 -3.73 0.13 2.36
C ARG A 50 -3.35 -0.01 0.89
N ARG A 51 -2.49 -0.98 0.57
CA ARG A 51 -2.06 -1.30 -0.79
C ARG A 51 -2.89 -2.45 -1.33
N VAL A 52 -3.83 -2.15 -2.21
CA VAL A 52 -4.62 -3.14 -2.93
C VAL A 52 -3.79 -3.64 -4.11
N ASP A 53 -3.45 -4.93 -4.11
CA ASP A 53 -2.43 -5.48 -5.02
C ASP A 53 -2.80 -6.88 -5.51
N PHE A 54 -2.91 -7.01 -6.83
CA PHE A 54 -3.37 -8.23 -7.52
C PHE A 54 -2.57 -8.51 -8.78
N ARG A 55 -2.46 -9.79 -9.14
CA ARG A 55 -2.03 -10.17 -10.50
C ARG A 55 -3.04 -9.70 -11.53
N VAL A 56 -2.53 -9.26 -12.67
CA VAL A 56 -3.34 -8.92 -13.85
C VAL A 56 -2.72 -9.52 -15.12
N PRO A 57 -3.51 -9.75 -16.18
CA PRO A 57 -3.00 -10.21 -17.47
C PRO A 57 -1.89 -9.30 -18.01
N LEU A 58 -0.93 -9.88 -18.76
CA LEU A 58 0.14 -9.10 -19.40
C LEU A 58 -0.38 -8.07 -20.41
N THR A 59 -1.60 -8.27 -20.93
CA THR A 59 -2.27 -7.36 -21.86
C THR A 59 -2.88 -6.14 -21.20
N GLU A 60 -3.00 -6.11 -19.87
CA GLU A 60 -3.56 -4.93 -19.19
C GLU A 60 -2.69 -3.69 -19.42
N PRO A 61 -3.26 -2.59 -19.95
CA PRO A 61 -2.57 -1.32 -20.04
C PRO A 61 -2.24 -0.78 -18.64
N GLY A 62 -1.16 -0.01 -18.57
CA GLY A 62 -0.76 0.70 -17.36
C GLY A 62 0.12 1.88 -17.74
N ASN A 63 0.05 2.94 -16.93
CA ASN A 63 0.83 4.16 -17.12
C ASN A 63 2.12 4.20 -16.27
N GLY A 64 2.40 3.13 -15.51
CA GLY A 64 3.60 3.02 -14.67
C GLY A 64 3.66 4.03 -13.51
N GLN A 65 2.53 4.60 -13.11
CA GLN A 65 2.48 5.60 -12.05
C GLN A 65 2.60 4.93 -10.68
N ASN A 66 3.46 5.49 -9.82
CA ASN A 66 3.52 5.16 -8.40
C ASN A 66 3.06 6.38 -7.60
N ASP A 67 1.93 6.24 -6.93
CA ASP A 67 1.29 7.25 -6.09
C ASP A 67 1.58 7.07 -4.59
N PHE A 68 2.37 6.06 -4.21
CA PHE A 68 2.76 5.84 -2.82
C PHE A 68 3.68 6.96 -2.32
N THR A 69 3.31 7.58 -1.20
CA THR A 69 4.01 8.75 -0.62
C THR A 69 4.84 8.42 0.63
N GLY A 70 4.67 7.24 1.23
CA GLY A 70 5.19 6.92 2.56
C GLY A 70 6.72 6.96 2.72
N TYR A 71 7.49 6.76 1.65
CA TYR A 71 8.96 6.79 1.68
C TYR A 71 9.56 7.93 0.85
N ARG A 72 8.76 8.94 0.51
CA ARG A 72 9.27 10.12 -0.19
C ARG A 72 9.93 11.07 0.82
N PRO A 73 11.00 11.78 0.43
CA PRO A 73 11.55 12.84 1.26
C PRO A 73 10.46 13.85 1.64
N LEU A 74 10.27 14.07 2.94
CA LEU A 74 9.40 15.11 3.47
C LEU A 74 10.26 16.18 4.17
N LEU A 75 9.88 17.44 3.99
CA LEU A 75 10.49 18.54 4.74
C LEU A 75 10.21 18.36 6.24
N SER A 76 11.20 18.66 7.09
CA SER A 76 11.07 18.55 8.55
C SER A 76 9.89 19.35 9.10
N MET A 77 9.65 20.56 8.57
CA MET A 77 8.50 21.37 8.97
C MET A 77 7.14 20.71 8.67
N LEU A 78 7.04 20.00 7.53
CA LEU A 78 5.82 19.28 7.15
C LEU A 78 5.61 18.02 8.00
N SER A 79 6.69 17.33 8.37
CA SER A 79 6.57 16.16 9.26
C SER A 79 6.19 16.56 10.68
N GLU A 80 6.66 17.71 11.17
CA GLU A 80 6.26 18.26 12.46
C GLU A 80 4.80 18.68 12.50
N SER A 81 4.28 19.32 11.45
CA SER A 81 2.86 19.71 11.39
C SER A 81 1.93 18.49 11.40
N LEU A 82 2.29 17.44 10.67
CA LEU A 82 1.55 16.16 10.62
C LEU A 82 1.53 15.40 11.96
N ARG A 83 2.44 15.68 12.88
CA ARG A 83 2.46 15.08 14.23
C ARG A 83 1.60 15.84 15.24
N LYS A 84 1.32 17.12 14.98
CA LYS A 84 0.61 18.02 15.91
C LYS A 84 -0.87 18.19 15.56
N ALA A 85 -1.26 17.84 14.33
CA ALA A 85 -2.65 17.83 13.85
C ALA A 85 -3.36 16.56 14.31
#